data_AF-A0A0N7M2P7-F1
#
_entry.id   AF-A0A0N7M2P7-F1
#
_cell.length_a   1.000
_cell.length_b   1.000
_cell.length_c   1.000
_cell.angle_alpha   90.00
_cell.angle_beta   90.00
_cell.angle_gamma   90.00
#
_symmetry.space_group_name_H-M   'P 1'
#
loop_
_entity.id
_entity.type
_entity.pdbx_description
1 polymer ?
#
loop_
_entity_poly.entity_id
_entity_poly.type
_entity_poly.pdbx_seq_one_letter_code
_entity_poly.pdbx_strand_id
1 'polypeptide(L)'
;MAVVQQCEQNTSRLTGASAPIFCSNSLPCPCPSLRTLANPTGFGSDRGMEQPDTSLETAAQAKGHLKIAGVDEVGRGPLAGPVTAAAVVLDMTRLPEGLNDSKKLTAKKRASLAQQIWATAEVSVAEASVEEIDSINILKASHLAMERAVAALDPPPDYLLIDGNLIPAGLEIPSEAVVKGDGKSVSIAAASIVAKEVRDSLMVDLAQQFPGYGWEKNAGYPSKQHREALVELGVTPHHRRSFKPVHKILYQE
;
A
#
# COMPACT_ATOMS: atom_id res chain seq x y z
N MET A 1 -11.44 -30.41 6.82
CA MET A 1 -11.44 -30.43 8.30
C MET A 1 -11.68 -29.01 8.76
N ALA A 2 -12.85 -28.79 9.34
CA ALA A 2 -13.35 -27.49 9.78
C ALA A 2 -12.75 -27.11 11.14
N VAL A 3 -12.50 -25.82 11.37
CA VAL A 3 -12.62 -25.20 12.69
C VAL A 3 -13.23 -23.81 12.51
N VAL A 4 -14.54 -23.76 12.68
CA VAL A 4 -15.32 -22.57 13.04
C VAL A 4 -15.63 -22.74 14.52
N GLN A 5 -15.33 -21.76 15.38
CA GLN A 5 -16.00 -21.68 16.67
C GLN A 5 -16.09 -20.24 17.19
N GLN A 6 -17.33 -19.87 17.51
CA GLN A 6 -17.82 -18.61 18.05
C GLN A 6 -17.25 -18.27 19.43
N CYS A 7 -17.28 -16.98 19.75
CA CYS A 7 -17.40 -16.52 21.14
C CYS A 7 -18.51 -15.47 21.19
N GLU A 8 -19.68 -15.90 21.68
CA GLU A 8 -20.83 -15.04 21.97
C GLU A 8 -21.07 -15.00 23.49
N GLN A 9 -21.30 -13.77 23.95
CA GLN A 9 -22.19 -13.36 25.05
C GLN A 9 -21.83 -13.73 26.49
N ASN A 10 -21.70 -12.68 27.32
CA ASN A 10 -22.20 -12.72 28.68
C ASN A 10 -22.80 -11.36 29.08
N THR A 11 -24.11 -11.35 29.31
CA THR A 11 -24.87 -10.23 29.87
C THR A 11 -25.42 -10.62 31.23
N SER A 12 -25.52 -9.64 32.12
CA SER A 12 -26.44 -9.46 33.27
C SER A 12 -25.68 -9.00 34.52
N ARG A 13 -26.23 -8.26 35.48
CA ARG A 13 -27.38 -7.36 35.73
C ARG A 13 -27.11 -6.82 37.15
N LEU A 14 -27.72 -5.69 37.55
CA LEU A 14 -28.20 -5.31 38.91
C LEU A 14 -28.49 -3.78 38.88
N THR A 15 -29.69 -3.30 38.54
CA THR A 15 -30.89 -3.01 39.37
C THR A 15 -30.69 -2.06 40.57
N GLY A 16 -31.45 -0.96 40.60
CA GLY A 16 -31.74 -0.18 41.82
C GLY A 16 -32.31 1.22 41.53
N ALA A 17 -33.59 1.44 41.84
CA ALA A 17 -34.40 2.61 41.48
C ALA A 17 -34.44 3.71 42.57
N SER A 18 -34.79 4.96 42.21
CA SER A 18 -35.88 5.81 42.78
C SER A 18 -35.63 7.33 42.59
N ALA A 19 -36.66 8.04 42.08
CA ALA A 19 -36.86 9.50 42.09
C ALA A 19 -37.77 9.88 43.29
N PRO A 20 -38.29 11.12 43.51
CA PRO A 20 -38.11 12.44 42.84
C PRO A 20 -37.92 13.63 43.84
N ILE A 21 -37.94 14.89 43.37
CA ILE A 21 -38.67 16.06 43.95
C ILE A 21 -38.39 17.34 43.11
N PHE A 22 -39.39 18.21 43.12
CA PHE A 22 -39.81 19.26 42.19
C PHE A 22 -39.21 20.67 42.39
N CYS A 23 -39.43 21.52 41.35
CA CYS A 23 -39.66 22.98 41.32
C CYS A 23 -38.47 23.93 41.58
N SER A 24 -38.30 25.07 40.91
CA SER A 24 -39.27 25.93 40.19
C SER A 24 -38.56 27.01 39.33
N ASN A 25 -39.21 27.40 38.22
CA ASN A 25 -39.34 28.74 37.60
C ASN A 25 -38.10 29.67 37.56
N SER A 26 -37.69 30.21 36.40
CA SER A 26 -38.42 31.29 35.73
C SER A 26 -37.84 31.61 34.33
N LEU A 27 -38.74 31.79 33.35
CA LEU A 27 -38.53 32.35 32.00
C LEU A 27 -38.64 33.91 32.04
N PRO A 28 -38.70 34.62 30.91
CA PRO A 28 -37.71 34.86 29.85
C PRO A 28 -37.57 36.38 29.57
N CYS A 29 -36.68 36.84 28.66
CA CYS A 29 -36.91 38.09 27.90
C CYS A 29 -35.95 38.27 26.70
N PRO A 30 -36.31 39.05 25.66
CA PRO A 30 -35.94 38.79 24.25
C PRO A 30 -35.16 39.92 23.53
N CYS A 31 -34.51 39.55 22.40
CA CYS A 31 -34.23 40.31 21.14
C CYS A 31 -33.54 41.72 21.20
N PRO A 32 -32.83 42.20 20.14
CA PRO A 32 -33.23 42.12 18.73
C PRO A 32 -32.11 41.84 17.69
N SER A 33 -32.61 41.68 16.47
CA SER A 33 -31.96 41.46 15.18
C SER A 33 -30.93 42.52 14.74
N LEU A 34 -29.93 42.09 13.95
CA LEU A 34 -29.25 42.94 12.97
C LEU A 34 -28.53 42.11 11.88
N ARG A 35 -29.14 42.15 10.69
CA ARG A 35 -28.57 42.28 9.33
C ARG A 35 -27.45 41.34 8.86
N THR A 36 -27.86 40.52 7.90
CA THR A 36 -27.24 40.26 6.59
C THR A 36 -26.05 41.14 6.23
N LEU A 37 -24.88 40.51 6.07
CA LEU A 37 -23.89 40.89 5.07
C LEU A 37 -23.42 39.61 4.39
N ALA A 38 -23.94 39.38 3.19
CA ALA A 38 -23.24 38.61 2.19
C ALA A 38 -21.92 39.34 1.89
N ASN A 39 -20.80 38.62 1.88
CA ASN A 39 -19.70 39.00 1.02
C ASN A 39 -19.09 37.74 0.39
N PRO A 40 -18.85 37.74 -0.93
CA PRO A 40 -18.56 36.56 -1.71
C PRO A 40 -17.05 36.33 -1.84
N THR A 41 -16.71 35.24 -2.52
CA THR A 41 -15.39 34.97 -3.12
C THR A 41 -14.21 34.85 -2.16
N GLY A 42 -14.09 33.66 -1.57
CA GLY A 42 -12.80 33.04 -1.31
C GLY A 42 -12.74 31.74 -2.09
N PHE A 43 -12.35 31.81 -3.37
CA PHE A 43 -11.89 30.64 -4.13
C PHE A 43 -10.59 30.17 -3.47
N GLY A 44 -10.71 29.45 -2.36
CA GLY A 44 -9.65 28.60 -1.87
C GLY A 44 -9.46 27.53 -2.93
N SER A 45 -8.33 27.57 -3.61
CA SER A 45 -7.88 26.47 -4.46
C SER A 45 -7.78 25.23 -3.57
N ASP A 46 -8.85 24.45 -3.54
CA ASP A 46 -8.80 23.07 -3.10
C ASP A 46 -7.83 22.40 -4.07
N ARG A 47 -6.57 22.28 -3.64
CA ARG A 47 -5.63 21.37 -4.29
C ARG A 47 -6.15 19.99 -3.94
N GLY A 48 -7.19 19.59 -4.66
CA GLY A 48 -7.83 18.29 -4.52
C GLY A 48 -6.72 17.27 -4.48
N MET A 49 -6.66 16.51 -3.39
CA MET A 49 -5.79 15.34 -3.35
C MET A 49 -6.20 14.49 -4.55
N GLU A 50 -5.35 14.45 -5.56
CA GLU A 50 -5.50 13.62 -6.75
C GLU A 50 -5.66 12.17 -6.23
N GLN A 51 -6.88 11.65 -6.33
CA GLN A 51 -7.22 10.28 -5.99
C GLN A 51 -7.19 9.47 -7.28
N PRO A 52 -6.72 8.22 -7.24
CA PRO A 52 -6.76 7.37 -8.42
C PRO A 52 -8.21 7.18 -8.87
N ASP A 53 -8.43 7.23 -10.18
CA ASP A 53 -9.71 6.97 -10.81
C ASP A 53 -9.58 5.88 -11.89
N THR A 54 -10.67 5.63 -12.61
CA THR A 54 -10.75 4.58 -13.64
C THR A 54 -10.46 5.12 -15.05
N SER A 55 -9.96 6.36 -15.19
CA SER A 55 -9.83 7.03 -16.49
C SER A 55 -8.88 6.28 -17.43
N LEU A 56 -7.76 5.78 -16.91
CA LEU A 56 -6.74 5.04 -17.66
C LEU A 56 -7.27 3.66 -18.08
N GLU A 57 -7.96 2.97 -17.19
CA GLU A 57 -8.58 1.68 -17.47
C GLU A 57 -9.68 1.81 -18.50
N THR A 58 -10.53 2.84 -18.38
CA THR A 58 -11.58 3.15 -19.37
C THR A 58 -10.98 3.48 -20.73
N ALA A 59 -9.88 4.24 -20.77
CA ALA A 59 -9.18 4.56 -22.01
C ALA A 59 -8.57 3.31 -22.67
N ALA A 60 -8.05 2.36 -21.90
CA ALA A 60 -7.58 1.08 -22.41
C ALA A 60 -8.75 0.22 -22.93
N GLN A 61 -9.87 0.18 -22.20
CA GLN A 61 -11.09 -0.51 -22.65
C GLN A 61 -11.64 0.07 -23.97
N ALA A 62 -11.63 1.39 -24.13
CA ALA A 62 -12.03 2.04 -25.37
C ALA A 62 -11.15 1.68 -26.57
N LYS A 63 -9.90 1.25 -26.34
CA LYS A 63 -8.98 0.72 -27.35
C LYS A 63 -9.17 -0.79 -27.62
N GLY A 64 -10.09 -1.45 -26.92
CA GLY A 64 -10.43 -2.87 -27.09
C GLY A 64 -9.75 -3.82 -26.12
N HIS A 65 -9.02 -3.33 -25.11
CA HIS A 65 -8.41 -4.15 -24.07
C HIS A 65 -9.46 -4.56 -23.03
N LEU A 66 -9.52 -5.84 -22.68
CA LEU A 66 -10.53 -6.38 -21.76
C LEU A 66 -9.94 -6.72 -20.39
N LYS A 67 -8.70 -7.21 -20.35
CA LYS A 67 -8.01 -7.65 -19.13
C LYS A 67 -6.80 -6.76 -18.85
N ILE A 68 -7.07 -5.65 -18.16
CA ILE A 68 -6.06 -4.64 -17.81
C ILE A 68 -5.49 -4.95 -16.43
N ALA A 69 -4.17 -5.06 -16.33
CA ALA A 69 -3.47 -5.23 -15.06
C ALA A 69 -2.75 -3.93 -14.65
N GLY A 70 -2.91 -3.54 -13.39
CA GLY A 70 -2.04 -2.57 -12.74
C GLY A 70 -0.81 -3.24 -12.16
N VAL A 71 0.36 -2.62 -12.28
CA VAL A 71 1.64 -3.17 -11.80
C VAL A 71 2.40 -2.10 -11.03
N ASP A 72 2.90 -2.45 -9.84
CA ASP A 72 3.73 -1.58 -9.02
C ASP A 72 4.74 -2.40 -8.20
N GLU A 73 5.84 -1.75 -7.80
CA GLU A 73 6.87 -2.31 -6.93
C GLU A 73 7.00 -1.61 -5.57
N VAL A 74 7.51 -2.35 -4.59
CA VAL A 74 7.95 -1.81 -3.33
C VAL A 74 9.33 -2.35 -2.95
N GLY A 75 10.09 -1.56 -2.21
CA GLY A 75 11.34 -2.04 -1.62
C GLY A 75 12.58 -1.75 -2.45
N ARG A 76 12.59 -0.69 -3.27
CA ARG A 76 13.82 -0.28 -3.97
C ARG A 76 14.86 0.38 -3.06
N GLY A 77 14.42 1.21 -2.11
CA GLY A 77 15.30 1.96 -1.20
C GLY A 77 15.87 1.23 0.04
N PRO A 78 15.24 0.18 0.59
CA PRO A 78 15.76 -0.58 1.73
C PRO A 78 17.17 -1.11 1.57
N LEU A 79 17.89 -1.22 2.69
CA LEU A 79 19.18 -1.90 2.79
C LEU A 79 19.03 -3.42 2.90
N ALA A 80 17.86 -3.90 3.30
CA ALA A 80 17.58 -5.32 3.52
C ALA A 80 16.24 -5.75 2.92
N GLY A 81 16.15 -7.05 2.62
CA GLY A 81 15.00 -7.72 2.05
C GLY A 81 14.91 -7.60 0.52
N PRO A 82 13.97 -8.32 -0.11
CA PRO A 82 13.78 -8.31 -1.55
C PRO A 82 13.13 -7.01 -2.03
N VAL A 83 13.09 -6.86 -3.36
CA VAL A 83 12.13 -5.99 -4.04
C VAL A 83 10.94 -6.84 -4.45
N THR A 84 9.73 -6.37 -4.14
CA THR A 84 8.48 -7.11 -4.32
C THR A 84 7.61 -6.31 -5.27
N ALA A 85 7.04 -6.96 -6.29
CA ALA A 85 6.09 -6.35 -7.20
C ALA A 85 4.77 -7.12 -7.17
N ALA A 86 3.67 -6.42 -7.44
CA ALA A 86 2.37 -7.04 -7.62
C ALA A 86 1.80 -6.66 -8.98
N ALA A 87 1.03 -7.58 -9.56
CA ALA A 87 0.19 -7.35 -10.73
C ALA A 87 -1.26 -7.66 -10.35
N VAL A 88 -2.17 -6.71 -10.58
CA VAL A 88 -3.57 -6.80 -10.14
C VAL A 88 -4.50 -6.48 -11.30
N VAL A 89 -5.42 -7.41 -11.58
CA VAL A 89 -6.54 -7.20 -12.51
C VAL A 89 -7.80 -7.02 -11.69
N LEU A 90 -8.31 -5.80 -11.65
CA LEU A 90 -9.50 -5.44 -10.88
C LEU A 90 -10.78 -5.81 -11.62
N ASP A 91 -11.79 -6.25 -10.86
CA ASP A 91 -13.18 -6.24 -11.31
C ASP A 91 -13.75 -4.82 -11.19
N MET A 92 -13.92 -4.15 -12.32
CA MET A 92 -14.42 -2.77 -12.41
C MET A 92 -15.83 -2.58 -11.84
N THR A 93 -16.60 -3.66 -11.66
CA THR A 93 -17.93 -3.61 -11.06
C THR A 93 -17.91 -3.74 -9.53
N ARG A 94 -16.79 -4.17 -8.96
CA ARG A 94 -16.60 -4.45 -7.52
C ARG A 94 -15.35 -3.79 -6.96
N LEU A 95 -15.12 -2.53 -7.34
CA LEU A 95 -13.97 -1.74 -6.89
C LEU A 95 -14.04 -1.46 -5.38
N PRO A 96 -12.97 -1.75 -4.60
CA PRO A 96 -12.88 -1.36 -3.20
C PRO A 96 -12.92 0.16 -3.03
N GLU A 97 -13.73 0.65 -2.08
CA GLU A 97 -13.81 2.09 -1.81
C GLU A 97 -12.57 2.64 -1.07
N GLY A 98 -12.03 3.72 -1.62
CA GLY A 98 -10.92 4.46 -1.03
C GLY A 98 -9.54 3.89 -1.38
N LEU A 99 -9.40 3.29 -2.55
CA LEU A 99 -8.08 3.03 -3.15
C LEU A 99 -7.31 4.35 -3.27
N ASN A 100 -6.04 4.32 -2.88
CA ASN A 100 -5.12 5.46 -2.96
C ASN A 100 -3.68 4.93 -2.84
N ASP A 101 -2.72 5.82 -3.01
CA ASP A 101 -1.30 5.57 -2.72
C ASP A 101 -1.14 4.87 -1.36
N SER A 102 -0.50 3.70 -1.37
CA SER A 102 -0.28 2.85 -0.21
C SER A 102 0.41 3.56 0.96
N LYS A 103 1.18 4.63 0.69
CA LYS A 103 1.88 5.45 1.69
C LYS A 103 0.97 6.48 2.36
N LYS A 104 -0.13 6.86 1.70
CA LYS A 104 -1.15 7.79 2.26
C LYS A 104 -2.18 7.06 3.12
N LEU A 105 -2.24 5.74 3.02
CA LEU A 105 -3.16 4.90 3.80
C LEU A 105 -2.56 4.51 5.16
N THR A 106 -3.41 4.40 6.17
CA THR A 106 -3.01 3.79 7.45
C THR A 106 -2.84 2.28 7.27
N ALA A 107 -1.96 1.65 8.06
CA ALA A 107 -1.74 0.20 7.99
C ALA A 107 -3.05 -0.61 8.13
N LYS A 108 -3.96 -0.19 9.03
CA LYS A 108 -5.27 -0.83 9.21
C LYS A 108 -6.14 -0.73 7.95
N LYS A 109 -6.22 0.45 7.32
CA LYS A 109 -7.01 0.64 6.10
C LYS A 109 -6.38 -0.11 4.92
N ARG A 110 -5.05 -0.10 4.81
CA ARG A 110 -4.29 -0.80 3.77
C ARG A 110 -4.47 -2.32 3.86
N ALA A 111 -4.36 -2.92 5.04
CA ALA A 111 -4.63 -4.35 5.26
C ALA A 111 -6.09 -4.72 4.90
N SER A 112 -7.05 -3.88 5.28
CA SER A 112 -8.47 -4.09 4.93
C SER A 112 -8.73 -3.99 3.42
N LEU A 113 -8.06 -3.06 2.73
CA LEU A 113 -8.15 -2.93 1.27
C LEU A 113 -7.46 -4.11 0.58
N ALA A 114 -6.29 -4.53 1.04
CA ALA A 114 -5.60 -5.70 0.51
C ALA A 114 -6.50 -6.94 0.59
N GLN A 115 -7.14 -7.19 1.74
CA GLN A 115 -8.09 -8.30 1.89
C GLN A 115 -9.25 -8.23 0.88
N GLN A 116 -9.79 -7.03 0.62
CA GLN A 116 -10.85 -6.85 -0.38
C GLN A 116 -10.33 -7.12 -1.80
N ILE A 117 -9.15 -6.60 -2.14
CA ILE A 117 -8.50 -6.83 -3.44
C ILE A 117 -8.29 -8.34 -3.66
N TRP A 118 -7.73 -9.06 -2.69
CA TRP A 118 -7.57 -10.52 -2.77
C TRP A 118 -8.89 -11.28 -2.93
N ALA A 119 -10.01 -10.73 -2.45
CA ALA A 119 -11.33 -11.37 -2.54
C ALA A 119 -12.06 -11.09 -3.86
N THR A 120 -11.74 -9.99 -4.56
CA THR A 120 -12.51 -9.53 -5.73
C THR A 120 -11.70 -9.40 -7.02
N ALA A 121 -10.37 -9.39 -6.94
CA ALA A 121 -9.47 -9.20 -8.05
C ALA A 121 -8.61 -10.44 -8.30
N GLU A 122 -8.05 -10.54 -9.51
CA GLU A 122 -6.95 -11.47 -9.77
C GLU A 122 -5.65 -10.79 -9.37
N VAL A 123 -4.85 -11.46 -8.55
CA VAL A 123 -3.68 -10.88 -7.91
C VAL A 123 -2.52 -11.85 -8.04
N SER A 124 -1.39 -11.33 -8.49
CA SER A 124 -0.11 -12.01 -8.48
C SER A 124 0.93 -11.15 -7.80
N VAL A 125 1.82 -11.78 -7.05
CA VAL A 125 2.92 -11.13 -6.35
C VAL A 125 4.19 -11.92 -6.61
N ALA A 126 5.27 -11.21 -6.92
CA ALA A 126 6.56 -11.81 -7.14
C ALA A 126 7.69 -10.95 -6.57
N GLU A 127 8.83 -11.59 -6.36
CA GLU A 127 9.98 -10.98 -5.72
C GLU A 127 11.24 -11.16 -6.58
N ALA A 128 12.15 -10.19 -6.45
CA ALA A 128 13.55 -10.41 -6.77
C ALA A 128 14.35 -10.35 -5.47
N SER A 129 15.09 -11.44 -5.26
CA SER A 129 15.89 -11.71 -4.06
C SER A 129 17.03 -10.71 -3.87
N VAL A 130 17.65 -10.72 -2.69
CA VAL A 130 18.80 -9.87 -2.39
C VAL A 130 19.98 -10.21 -3.29
N GLU A 131 20.16 -11.51 -3.58
CA GLU A 131 21.17 -12.05 -4.48
C GLU A 131 20.95 -11.57 -5.93
N GLU A 132 19.70 -11.54 -6.38
CA GLU A 132 19.35 -10.96 -7.69
C GLU A 132 19.61 -9.45 -7.71
N ILE A 133 19.21 -8.72 -6.67
CA ILE A 133 19.48 -7.28 -6.56
C ILE A 133 20.98 -6.99 -6.66
N ASP A 134 21.81 -7.74 -5.94
CA ASP A 134 23.26 -7.57 -5.94
C ASP A 134 23.91 -7.97 -7.28
N SER A 135 23.35 -8.93 -8.01
CA SER A 135 23.91 -9.41 -9.29
C SER A 135 23.48 -8.58 -10.51
N ILE A 136 22.22 -8.15 -10.58
CA ILE A 136 21.66 -7.46 -11.76
C ILE A 136 21.33 -5.99 -11.50
N ASN A 137 21.61 -5.46 -10.31
CA ASN A 137 21.24 -4.12 -9.82
C ASN A 137 19.74 -3.93 -9.52
N ILE A 138 19.44 -2.92 -8.71
CA ILE A 138 18.09 -2.69 -8.19
C ILE A 138 17.06 -2.31 -9.26
N LEU A 139 17.46 -1.64 -10.34
CA LEU A 139 16.53 -1.29 -11.42
C LEU A 139 16.09 -2.55 -12.18
N LYS A 140 17.04 -3.39 -12.59
CA LYS A 140 16.72 -4.62 -13.30
C LYS A 140 16.02 -5.64 -12.40
N ALA A 141 16.40 -5.73 -11.12
CA ALA A 141 15.71 -6.59 -10.16
C ALA A 141 14.25 -6.16 -9.94
N SER A 142 13.97 -4.85 -9.91
CA SER A 142 12.60 -4.33 -9.87
C SER A 142 11.81 -4.75 -11.10
N HIS A 143 12.39 -4.60 -12.30
CA HIS A 143 11.75 -5.03 -13.55
C HIS A 143 11.51 -6.54 -13.58
N LEU A 144 12.48 -7.33 -13.10
CA LEU A 144 12.36 -8.78 -13.01
C LEU A 144 11.21 -9.20 -12.08
N ALA A 145 11.03 -8.53 -10.94
CA ALA A 145 9.89 -8.78 -10.06
C ALA A 145 8.56 -8.45 -10.74
N MET A 146 8.47 -7.34 -11.47
CA MET A 146 7.28 -6.98 -12.25
C MET A 146 6.97 -8.00 -13.34
N GLU A 147 7.98 -8.41 -14.12
CA GLU A 147 7.86 -9.41 -15.18
C GLU A 147 7.33 -10.73 -14.62
N ARG A 148 7.86 -11.18 -13.48
CA ARG A 148 7.38 -12.38 -12.78
C ARG A 148 5.94 -12.25 -12.29
N ALA A 149 5.58 -11.10 -11.71
CA ALA A 149 4.24 -10.87 -11.20
C ALA A 149 3.21 -10.93 -12.35
N VAL A 150 3.51 -10.29 -13.48
CA VAL A 150 2.65 -10.33 -14.68
C VAL A 150 2.57 -11.74 -15.28
N ALA A 151 3.69 -12.44 -15.39
CA ALA A 151 3.74 -13.79 -15.97
C ALA A 151 2.95 -14.85 -15.18
N ALA A 152 2.67 -14.60 -13.90
CA ALA A 152 1.90 -15.49 -13.04
C ALA A 152 0.38 -15.20 -13.03
N LEU A 153 -0.09 -14.19 -13.78
CA LEU A 153 -1.51 -14.01 -14.05
C LEU A 153 -1.98 -15.00 -15.13
N ASP A 154 -3.09 -15.69 -14.88
CA ASP A 154 -3.66 -16.68 -15.79
C ASP A 154 -5.19 -16.55 -15.84
N PRO A 155 -5.78 -16.20 -17.00
CA PRO A 155 -5.13 -15.95 -18.29
C PRO A 155 -4.20 -14.72 -18.31
N PRO A 156 -3.27 -14.58 -19.27
CA PRO A 156 -2.44 -13.38 -19.33
C PRO A 156 -3.30 -12.12 -19.57
N PRO A 157 -2.95 -10.97 -18.97
CA PRO A 157 -3.60 -9.69 -19.29
C PRO A 157 -3.31 -9.25 -20.73
N ASP A 158 -4.16 -8.38 -21.27
CA ASP A 158 -4.01 -7.84 -22.64
C ASP A 158 -3.55 -6.37 -22.66
N TYR A 159 -3.47 -5.72 -21.50
CA TYR A 159 -2.88 -4.40 -21.33
C TYR A 159 -2.31 -4.22 -19.92
N LEU A 160 -1.20 -3.48 -19.80
CA LEU A 160 -0.58 -3.18 -18.52
C LEU A 160 -0.52 -1.68 -18.25
N LEU A 161 -0.89 -1.28 -17.05
CA LEU A 161 -0.63 0.04 -16.47
C LEU A 161 0.46 -0.14 -15.42
N ILE A 162 1.64 0.44 -15.64
CA ILE A 162 2.83 0.19 -14.80
C ILE A 162 3.24 1.48 -14.10
N ASP A 163 3.45 1.46 -12.77
CA ASP A 163 3.98 2.64 -12.08
C ASP A 163 5.40 2.98 -12.54
N GLY A 164 5.66 4.28 -12.68
CA GLY A 164 6.98 4.80 -13.01
C GLY A 164 7.07 5.31 -14.45
N ASN A 165 8.29 5.31 -14.98
CA ASN A 165 8.62 5.97 -16.25
C ASN A 165 9.23 5.03 -17.29
N LEU A 166 9.33 3.73 -16.99
CA LEU A 166 9.95 2.74 -17.83
C LEU A 166 9.09 1.49 -17.85
N ILE A 167 9.03 0.85 -19.01
CA ILE A 167 8.39 -0.44 -19.20
C ILE A 167 9.52 -1.50 -19.13
N PRO A 168 9.39 -2.53 -18.27
CA PRO A 168 10.29 -3.67 -18.27
C PRO A 168 10.43 -4.30 -19.66
N ALA A 169 11.67 -4.57 -20.09
CA ALA A 169 11.95 -5.00 -21.46
C ALA A 169 11.45 -6.43 -21.76
N GLY A 170 11.24 -7.26 -20.74
CA GLY A 170 10.68 -8.60 -20.88
C GLY A 170 9.15 -8.63 -21.00
N LEU A 171 8.47 -7.49 -20.90
CA LEU A 171 7.01 -7.41 -21.08
C LEU A 171 6.66 -7.14 -22.54
N GLU A 172 6.16 -8.17 -23.22
CA GLU A 172 5.70 -8.07 -24.63
C GLU A 172 4.24 -7.61 -24.74
N ILE A 173 3.52 -7.55 -23.61
CA ILE A 173 2.12 -7.11 -23.54
C ILE A 173 2.06 -5.59 -23.76
N PRO A 174 1.11 -5.09 -24.58
CA PRO A 174 0.86 -3.65 -24.71
C PRO A 174 0.76 -2.98 -23.35
N SER A 175 1.52 -1.90 -23.15
CA SER A 175 1.72 -1.34 -21.82
C SER A 175 1.95 0.16 -21.86
N GLU A 176 1.63 0.79 -20.73
CA GLU A 176 1.79 2.22 -20.50
C GLU A 176 2.45 2.44 -19.13
N ALA A 177 3.59 3.14 -19.13
CA ALA A 177 4.23 3.58 -17.89
C ALA A 177 3.59 4.89 -17.42
N VAL A 178 3.15 4.91 -16.17
CA VAL A 178 2.40 6.02 -15.57
C VAL A 178 3.20 6.58 -14.39
N VAL A 179 3.75 7.78 -14.56
CA VAL A 179 4.51 8.45 -13.48
C VAL A 179 3.56 8.82 -12.35
N LYS A 180 3.82 8.29 -11.14
CA LYS A 180 2.94 8.38 -9.96
C LYS A 180 1.57 7.75 -10.26
N GLY A 181 1.60 6.55 -10.85
CA GLY A 181 0.43 5.80 -11.25
C GLY A 181 -0.43 5.38 -10.06
N ASP A 182 0.17 5.16 -8.90
CA ASP A 182 -0.52 4.87 -7.63
C ASP A 182 -1.51 5.97 -7.20
N GLY A 183 -1.28 7.21 -7.62
CA GLY A 183 -2.19 8.34 -7.42
C GLY A 183 -3.17 8.60 -8.56
N LYS A 184 -3.11 7.84 -9.66
CA LYS A 184 -3.85 8.11 -10.91
C LYS A 184 -4.71 6.95 -11.42
N SER A 185 -4.23 5.72 -11.29
CA SER A 185 -4.93 4.50 -11.73
C SER A 185 -5.33 3.69 -10.51
N VAL A 186 -6.60 3.27 -10.46
CA VAL A 186 -7.08 2.35 -9.41
C VAL A 186 -6.36 1.00 -9.46
N SER A 187 -6.01 0.52 -10.65
CA SER A 187 -5.30 -0.75 -10.83
C SER A 187 -3.87 -0.68 -10.28
N ILE A 188 -3.13 0.39 -10.58
CA ILE A 188 -1.79 0.61 -10.02
C ILE A 188 -1.87 0.83 -8.51
N ALA A 189 -2.85 1.60 -8.03
CA ALA A 189 -3.06 1.79 -6.60
C ALA A 189 -3.30 0.46 -5.87
N ALA A 190 -4.12 -0.43 -6.44
CA ALA A 190 -4.34 -1.77 -5.89
C ALA A 190 -3.05 -2.61 -5.86
N ALA A 191 -2.27 -2.60 -6.93
CA ALA A 191 -0.96 -3.26 -6.97
C ALA A 191 0.00 -2.71 -5.89
N SER A 192 0.05 -1.39 -5.72
CA SER A 192 0.89 -0.74 -4.69
C SER A 192 0.54 -1.21 -3.27
N ILE A 193 -0.75 -1.36 -2.98
CA ILE A 193 -1.27 -1.81 -1.68
C ILE A 193 -0.88 -3.26 -1.43
N VAL A 194 -1.12 -4.14 -2.41
CA VAL A 194 -0.80 -5.57 -2.30
C VAL A 194 0.70 -5.77 -2.14
N ALA A 195 1.51 -5.18 -3.02
CA ALA A 195 2.97 -5.31 -2.96
C ALA A 195 3.51 -4.85 -1.60
N LYS A 196 3.00 -3.72 -1.10
CA LYS A 196 3.39 -3.15 0.20
C LYS A 196 3.02 -4.05 1.37
N GLU A 197 1.78 -4.56 1.43
CA GLU A 197 1.35 -5.45 2.51
C GLU A 197 2.14 -6.75 2.54
N VAL A 198 2.34 -7.39 1.38
CA VAL A 198 3.11 -8.64 1.31
C VAL A 198 4.55 -8.42 1.75
N ARG A 199 5.20 -7.36 1.24
CA ARG A 199 6.59 -7.06 1.62
C ARG A 199 6.73 -6.69 3.09
N ASP A 200 5.80 -5.90 3.64
CA ASP A 200 5.85 -5.52 5.05
C ASP A 200 5.69 -6.76 5.95
N SER A 201 4.79 -7.69 5.62
CA SER A 201 4.66 -8.97 6.33
C SER A 201 5.95 -9.77 6.30
N LEU A 202 6.59 -9.89 5.12
CA LEU A 202 7.88 -10.57 5.00
C LEU A 202 8.95 -9.94 5.90
N MET A 203 9.02 -8.60 5.96
CA MET A 203 10.00 -7.93 6.80
C MET A 203 9.74 -8.13 8.31
N VAL A 204 8.48 -8.29 8.72
CA VAL A 204 8.11 -8.67 10.10
C VAL A 204 8.59 -10.09 10.40
N ASP A 205 8.43 -11.03 9.48
CA ASP A 205 8.92 -12.41 9.66
C ASP A 205 10.44 -12.47 9.74
N LEU A 206 11.13 -11.69 8.89
CA LEU A 206 12.58 -11.55 8.96
C LEU A 206 13.05 -10.92 10.28
N ALA A 207 12.29 -9.96 10.83
CA ALA A 207 12.62 -9.35 12.12
C ALA A 207 12.58 -10.35 13.29
N GLN A 208 11.73 -11.37 13.21
CA GLN A 208 11.67 -12.44 14.21
C GLN A 208 12.92 -13.34 14.15
N GLN A 209 13.42 -13.61 12.94
CA GLN A 209 14.62 -14.43 12.71
C GLN A 209 15.93 -13.66 12.96
N PHE A 210 15.93 -12.35 12.70
CA PHE A 210 17.06 -11.45 12.89
C PHE A 210 16.65 -10.26 13.79
N PRO A 211 16.50 -10.48 15.11
CA PRO A 211 16.08 -9.44 16.02
C PRO A 211 17.14 -8.33 16.16
N GLY A 212 16.69 -7.11 16.46
CA GLY A 212 17.55 -5.96 16.76
C GLY A 212 17.65 -4.91 15.64
N TYR A 213 17.44 -5.29 14.38
CA TYR A 213 17.48 -4.34 13.25
C TYR A 213 16.22 -3.46 13.11
N GLY A 214 15.14 -3.78 13.84
CA GLY A 214 13.88 -3.03 13.82
C GLY A 214 13.09 -3.16 12.52
N TRP A 215 13.29 -4.24 11.76
CA TRP A 215 12.68 -4.46 10.46
C TRP A 215 11.15 -4.56 10.51
N GLU A 216 10.58 -4.94 11.64
CA GLU A 216 9.14 -4.93 11.89
C GLU A 216 8.53 -3.52 11.86
N LYS A 217 9.36 -2.47 12.00
CA LYS A 217 8.94 -1.06 11.93
C LYS A 217 9.48 -0.35 10.71
N ASN A 218 10.75 -0.55 10.41
CA ASN A 218 11.44 0.18 9.35
C ASN A 218 11.44 -0.56 8.01
N ALA A 219 10.94 -1.80 7.92
CA ALA A 219 10.84 -2.60 6.69
C ALA A 219 12.14 -2.69 5.87
N GLY A 220 13.30 -2.66 6.56
CA GLY A 220 14.63 -2.70 5.97
C GLY A 220 15.16 -1.34 5.49
N TYR A 221 14.41 -0.25 5.62
CA TYR A 221 14.90 1.10 5.30
C TYR A 221 16.03 1.52 6.24
N PRO A 222 16.94 2.41 5.81
CA PRO A 222 18.05 2.88 6.63
C PRO A 222 17.57 3.85 7.71
N SER A 223 16.82 3.35 8.70
CA SER A 223 16.48 4.10 9.90
C SER A 223 17.72 4.29 10.78
N LYS A 224 17.65 5.18 11.78
CA LYS A 224 18.73 5.33 12.76
C LYS A 224 19.03 3.98 13.45
N GLN A 225 17.98 3.33 13.96
CA GLN A 225 18.06 2.01 14.60
C GLN A 225 18.70 0.96 13.68
N HIS A 226 18.32 0.91 12.41
CA HIS A 226 18.86 -0.08 11.47
C HIS A 226 20.36 0.14 11.22
N ARG A 227 20.79 1.40 11.06
CA ARG A 227 22.22 1.71 10.87
C ARG A 227 23.06 1.41 12.11
N GLU A 228 22.53 1.68 13.30
CA GLU A 228 23.19 1.35 14.57
C GLU A 228 23.31 -0.18 14.72
N ALA A 229 22.22 -0.92 14.49
CA ALA A 229 22.21 -2.38 14.50
C ALA A 229 23.19 -2.99 13.47
N LEU A 230 23.35 -2.38 12.30
CA LEU A 230 24.34 -2.82 11.30
C LEU A 230 25.79 -2.75 11.82
N VAL A 231 26.10 -1.77 12.68
CA VAL A 231 27.43 -1.64 13.30
C VAL A 231 27.58 -2.60 14.48
N GLU A 232 26.53 -2.75 15.29
CA GLU A 232 26.58 -3.56 16.52
C GLU A 232 26.43 -5.06 16.26
N LEU A 233 25.51 -5.46 15.39
CA LEU A 233 25.15 -6.86 15.11
C LEU A 233 25.79 -7.38 13.82
N GLY A 234 26.28 -6.49 12.95
CA GLY A 234 26.87 -6.83 11.67
C GLY A 234 25.86 -7.03 10.53
N VAL A 235 26.36 -7.49 9.38
CA VAL A 235 25.59 -7.70 8.15
C VAL A 235 25.02 -9.11 8.12
N THR A 236 23.77 -9.26 7.65
CA THR A 236 23.08 -10.55 7.48
C THR A 236 22.95 -10.95 6.01
N PRO A 237 22.57 -12.20 5.68
CA PRO A 237 22.29 -12.61 4.30
C PRO A 237 21.19 -11.78 3.60
N HIS A 238 20.27 -11.19 4.37
CA HIS A 238 19.19 -10.37 3.81
C HIS A 238 19.59 -8.92 3.50
N HIS A 239 20.84 -8.52 3.80
CA HIS A 239 21.32 -7.20 3.46
C HIS A 239 21.91 -7.16 2.04
N ARG A 240 21.57 -6.11 1.30
CA ARG A 240 22.02 -5.86 -0.08
C ARG A 240 23.45 -5.36 -0.05
N ARG A 241 24.40 -6.24 -0.36
CA ARG A 241 25.84 -5.98 -0.23
C ARG A 241 26.32 -4.92 -1.21
N SER A 242 25.65 -4.79 -2.35
CA SER A 242 25.94 -3.77 -3.38
C SER A 242 25.54 -2.35 -2.94
N PHE A 243 24.71 -2.19 -1.90
CA PHE A 243 24.25 -0.88 -1.47
C PHE A 243 25.34 -0.19 -0.63
N LYS A 244 25.65 1.08 -0.97
CA LYS A 244 26.79 1.83 -0.40
C LYS A 244 26.97 1.70 1.12
N PRO A 245 25.93 1.83 1.98
CA PRO A 245 26.11 1.71 3.42
C PRO A 245 26.58 0.31 3.87
N VAL A 246 26.05 -0.75 3.26
CA VAL A 246 26.41 -2.15 3.57
C VAL A 246 27.78 -2.47 2.98
N HIS A 247 28.03 -2.04 1.74
CA HIS A 247 29.31 -2.23 1.06
C HIS A 247 30.48 -1.69 1.89
N LYS A 248 30.35 -0.48 2.44
CA LYS A 248 31.40 0.15 3.27
C LYS A 248 31.70 -0.59 4.56
N ILE A 249 30.73 -1.34 5.10
CA ILE A 249 30.94 -2.16 6.30
C ILE A 249 31.71 -3.43 5.94
N LEU A 250 31.41 -4.03 4.78
CA LEU A 250 31.99 -5.29 4.32
C LEU A 250 33.39 -5.12 3.70
N TYR A 251 33.62 -4.02 3.00
CA TYR A 251 34.83 -3.76 2.24
C TYR A 251 35.42 -2.43 2.71
N GLN A 252 36.46 -2.52 3.52
CA GLN A 252 37.28 -1.39 3.96
C GLN A 252 38.33 -1.11 2.87
N GLU A 253 37.92 -0.43 1.80
CA GLU A 253 38.86 0.27 0.90
C GLU A 253 39.20 1.66 1.47
#